data_AF-B1Y8S6-F1
#
_entry.id   AF-B1Y8S6-F1
#
_cell.length_a   1.000
_cell.length_b   1.000
_cell.length_c   1.000
_cell.angle_alpha   90.00
_cell.angle_beta   90.00
_cell.angle_gamma   90.00
#
_symmetry.space_group_name_H-M   'P 1'
#
loop_
_entity.id
_entity.type
_entity.pdbx_description
1 polymer ?
#
loop_
_entity_poly.entity_id
_entity_poly.type
_entity_poly.pdbx_seq_one_letter_code
_entity_poly.pdbx_strand_id
1 'polypeptide(L)' 'MEKAISITLNTPYLVEQVYRRIVGELRARGYVVAPRVEGNKIVIPYTEETRSAVWHVVKSLPPAVFTSIDLK' A
#
# COMPACT_ATOMS: atom_id res chain seq x y z
N MET A 1 -6.82 -11.73 -14.88
CA MET A 1 -5.66 -10.95 -14.43
C MET A 1 -5.94 -10.54 -12.99
N GLU A 2 -5.07 -10.87 -12.06
CA GLU A 2 -5.23 -10.45 -10.66
C GLU A 2 -5.05 -8.93 -10.60
N LYS A 3 -6.08 -8.22 -10.17
CA LYS A 3 -5.98 -6.78 -9.97
C LYS A 3 -5.13 -6.50 -8.72
N ALA A 4 -4.26 -5.51 -8.77
CA ALA A 4 -3.38 -5.13 -7.68
C ALA A 4 -3.17 -3.61 -7.59
N ILE A 5 -3.09 -3.12 -6.35
CA ILE A 5 -2.61 -1.77 -6.04
C ILE A 5 -1.09 -1.84 -5.90
N SER A 6 -0.38 -1.04 -6.66
CA SER A 6 1.08 -0.91 -6.60
C SER A 6 1.44 0.48 -6.10
N ILE A 7 2.20 0.55 -5.01
CA ILE A 7 2.66 1.81 -4.42
C ILE A 7 4.18 1.83 -4.51
N THR A 8 4.74 2.71 -5.34
CA THR A 8 6.19 2.91 -5.45
C THR A 8 6.59 4.07 -4.57
N LEU A 9 7.57 3.88 -3.70
CA LEU A 9 8.07 4.89 -2.78
C LEU A 9 9.39 5.48 -3.26
N ASN A 10 9.62 6.74 -2.93
CA ASN A 10 10.83 7.46 -3.36
C ASN A 10 12.12 6.88 -2.76
N THR A 11 12.03 6.23 -1.60
CA THR A 11 13.21 5.70 -0.92
C THR A 11 12.95 4.33 -0.28
N PRO A 12 13.92 3.40 -0.34
CA PRO A 12 13.78 2.07 0.26
C PRO A 12 13.53 2.07 1.77
N TYR A 13 14.05 3.06 2.50
CA TYR A 13 13.90 3.14 3.96
C TYR A 13 12.45 3.42 4.40
N LEU A 14 11.62 4.02 3.53
CA LEU A 14 10.21 4.27 3.83
C LEU A 14 9.33 3.05 3.61
N VAL A 15 9.81 2.05 2.86
CA VAL A 15 9.03 0.86 2.47
C VAL A 15 8.51 0.13 3.68
N GLU A 16 9.37 -0.16 4.64
CA GLU A 16 8.98 -0.90 5.83
C GLU A 16 7.96 -0.11 6.67
N GLN A 17 8.15 1.20 6.81
CA GLN A 17 7.25 2.06 7.58
C GLN A 17 5.86 2.15 6.95
N VAL A 18 5.80 2.40 5.64
CA VAL A 18 4.54 2.49 4.89
C VAL A 18 3.87 1.11 4.82
N TYR A 19 4.65 0.03 4.61
CA TYR A 19 4.16 -1.34 4.63
C TYR A 19 3.48 -1.67 5.96
N ARG A 20 4.14 -1.40 7.09
CA ARG A 20 3.58 -1.63 8.43
C ARG A 20 2.29 -0.84 8.65
N ARG A 21 2.23 0.42 8.19
CA ARG A 21 0.99 1.23 8.26
C ARG A 21 -0.14 0.62 7.44
N ILE A 22 0.12 0.21 6.20
CA ILE A 22 -0.88 -0.43 5.33
C ILE A 22 -1.38 -1.73 5.94
N VAL A 23 -0.48 -2.60 6.38
CA VAL A 23 -0.85 -3.87 7.03
C VAL A 23 -1.63 -3.62 8.33
N GLY A 24 -1.24 -2.62 9.11
CA GLY A 24 -1.94 -2.22 10.33
C GLY A 24 -3.38 -1.78 10.04
N GLU A 25 -3.57 -0.91 9.04
CA GLU A 25 -4.89 -0.43 8.62
C GLU A 25 -5.78 -1.57 8.09
N LEU A 26 -5.22 -2.47 7.28
CA LEU A 26 -5.94 -3.63 6.75
C LEU A 26 -6.39 -4.56 7.87
N ARG A 27 -5.50 -4.85 8.84
CA ARG A 27 -5.83 -5.68 10.01
C ARG A 27 -6.86 -5.03 10.91
N ALA A 28 -6.75 -3.73 11.17
CA ALA A 28 -7.71 -2.99 12.00
C ALA A 28 -9.14 -3.05 11.44
N ARG A 29 -9.26 -3.17 10.11
CA ARG A 29 -10.54 -3.32 9.41
C ARG A 29 -10.98 -4.77 9.18
N GLY A 30 -10.19 -5.75 9.64
CA GLY A 30 -10.50 -7.18 9.51
C GLY A 30 -10.23 -7.76 8.11
N TYR A 31 -9.45 -7.08 7.27
CA TYR A 31 -9.18 -7.55 5.92
C TYR A 31 -8.01 -8.55 5.90
N VAL A 32 -8.27 -9.75 5.38
CA VAL A 32 -7.26 -10.80 5.21
C VAL A 32 -6.66 -10.69 3.82
N VAL A 33 -5.56 -9.96 3.71
CA VAL A 33 -4.79 -9.82 2.47
C VAL A 33 -3.30 -9.95 2.75
N ALA A 34 -2.55 -10.36 1.73
CA ALA A 34 -1.11 -10.54 1.80
C ALA A 34 -0.39 -9.50 0.92
N PRO A 35 -0.17 -8.27 1.42
CA PRO A 35 0.71 -7.31 0.76
C PRO A 35 2.14 -7.87 0.70
N ARG A 36 2.81 -7.66 -0.44
CA ARG A 36 4.20 -8.05 -0.67
C ARG A 36 5.05 -6.84 -1.05
N VAL A 37 6.35 -6.93 -0.78
CA VAL A 37 7.32 -5.88 -1.08
C VAL A 37 8.22 -6.34 -2.23
N GLU A 38 8.41 -5.47 -3.22
CA GLU A 38 9.29 -5.63 -4.38
C GLU A 38 10.26 -4.42 -4.43
N GLY A 39 11.37 -4.48 -3.69
CA GLY A 39 12.31 -3.34 -3.62
C GLY A 39 11.68 -2.11 -2.95
N ASN A 40 11.51 -1.02 -3.69
CA ASN A 40 10.85 0.20 -3.21
C ASN A 40 9.33 0.22 -3.44
N LYS A 41 8.76 -0.90 -3.88
CA LYS A 41 7.35 -1.01 -4.25
C LYS A 41 6.59 -1.94 -3.32
N ILE A 42 5.40 -1.53 -2.92
CA ILE A 42 4.45 -2.34 -2.15
C ILE A 42 3.33 -2.76 -3.10
N VAL A 43 3.08 -4.06 -3.19
CA VAL A 43 2.03 -4.65 -4.03
C VAL A 43 0.96 -5.24 -3.12
N ILE A 44 -0.28 -4.77 -3.27
CA ILE A 44 -1.43 -5.19 -2.48
C ILE A 44 -2.49 -5.76 -3.43
N PRO A 45 -3.05 -6.95 -3.16
CA PRO A 45 -4.19 -7.46 -3.91
C PRO A 45 -5.36 -6.46 -3.93
N TYR A 46 -5.92 -6.20 -5.10
CA TYR A 46 -7.01 -5.24 -5.25
C TYR A 46 -8.34 -5.88 -4.87
N THR A 47 -9.01 -5.24 -3.91
CA THR A 47 -10.44 -5.34 -3.67
C THR A 47 -10.95 -3.92 -3.38
N GLU A 48 -12.27 -3.69 -3.40
CA GLU A 48 -12.79 -2.36 -3.05
C GLU A 48 -12.46 -1.99 -1.59
N GLU A 49 -12.40 -2.99 -0.71
CA GLU A 49 -12.02 -2.85 0.69
C GLU A 49 -10.54 -2.47 0.84
N THR A 50 -9.63 -3.17 0.15
CA THR A 50 -8.20 -2.83 0.22
C THR A 50 -7.91 -1.47 -0.38
N ARG A 51 -8.62 -1.10 -1.46
CA ARG A 51 -8.53 0.24 -2.06
C ARG A 51 -8.86 1.32 -1.04
N SER A 52 -9.98 1.18 -0.33
CA SER A 52 -10.41 2.14 0.69
C SER A 52 -9.38 2.27 1.83
N ALA A 53 -8.90 1.15 2.35
CA ALA A 53 -7.88 1.12 3.41
C ALA A 53 -6.56 1.75 2.97
N VAL A 54 -6.05 1.37 1.80
CA VAL A 54 -4.82 1.91 1.24
C VAL A 54 -4.94 3.42 1.02
N TRP A 55 -6.06 3.87 0.49
CA TRP A 55 -6.29 5.29 0.23
C TRP A 55 -6.32 6.13 1.52
N HIS A 56 -6.83 5.56 2.61
CA HIS A 56 -6.78 6.20 3.93
C HIS A 56 -5.32 6.41 4.40
N VAL A 57 -4.46 5.40 4.25
CA VAL A 57 -3.04 5.51 4.59
C VAL A 57 -2.32 6.50 3.68
N VAL A 58 -2.56 6.44 2.37
CA VAL A 58 -1.94 7.33 1.38
C VAL A 58 -2.25 8.80 1.68
N LYS A 59 -3.52 9.12 1.99
CA LYS A 59 -3.95 10.47 2.37
C LYS A 59 -3.34 10.99 3.68
N SER A 60 -2.88 10.09 4.54
CA SER A 60 -2.23 10.43 5.82
C SER A 60 -0.73 10.71 5.71
N LEU A 61 -0.16 10.59 4.52
CA LEU A 61 1.28 10.70 4.25
C LEU A 61 1.57 11.88 3.30
N PRO A 62 2.73 12.55 3.44
CA PRO A 62 3.14 13.58 2.50
C PRO A 62 3.26 13.04 1.07
N PRO A 63 2.82 13.78 0.03
CA PRO A 63 2.95 13.33 -1.36
C PRO A 63 4.38 12.96 -1.77
N ALA A 64 5.39 13.63 -1.20
CA ALA A 64 6.81 13.37 -1.44
C ALA A 64 7.30 11.98 -1.00
N VAL A 65 6.48 11.21 -0.29
CA VAL A 65 6.77 9.80 0.05
C VAL A 65 6.64 8.90 -1.18
N PHE A 66 5.78 9.27 -2.13
CA PHE A 66 5.37 8.42 -3.24
C PHE A 66 6.07 8.83 -4.54
N THR A 67 6.51 7.83 -5.31
CA THR A 67 6.92 7.99 -6.71
C THR A 67 5.72 7.76 -7.64
N SER A 68 4.96 6.67 -7.41
CA SER A 68 3.76 6.33 -8.18
C SER A 68 2.78 5.52 -7.34
N ILE A 69 1.49 5.59 -7.70
CA ILE A 69 0.45 4.72 -7.18
C ILE A 69 -0.36 4.24 -8.38
N ASP A 70 -0.26 2.95 -8.69
CA ASP A 70 -0.83 2.33 -9.88
C ASP A 70 -1.91 1.30 -9.49
N LEU A 71 -3.00 1.29 -10.25
CA LEU A 71 -4.06 0.28 -10.17
C LEU A 71 -3.96 -0.59 -11.43
N LYS A 72 -3.49 -1.82 -11.28
CA LYS A 72 -3.33 -2.79 -12.38
C LYS A 72 -4.29 -3.95 -12.24
#